data_AF-A0A2U3KI19-F1
#
_entry.id   AF-A0A2U3KI19-F1
#
_cell.length_a   1.000
_cell.length_b   1.000
_cell.length_c   1.000
_cell.angle_alpha   90.00
_cell.angle_beta   90.00
_cell.angle_gamma   90.00
#
_symmetry.space_group_name_H-M   'P 1'
#
loop_
_entity.id
_entity.type
_entity.pdbx_description
1 polymer ?
#
loop_
_entity_poly.entity_id
_entity_poly.type
_entity_poly.pdbx_seq_one_letter_code
_entity_poly.pdbx_strand_id
1 'polypeptide(L)'
;MDNYGTHKHENTRNWLKRHPRFVLHFVPTSSSWLNLVERWFGHLDEKAIRRGVFRSVEDVKASIDEFLTARNKDPKPFVWTATVESITEKLSRCRRTLEKIQPGCTSPRSRKRKK
;
A
#
# COMPACT_ATOMS: atom_id res chain seq x y z
N MET A 1 4.30 3.43 -2.00
CA MET A 1 2.99 3.91 -1.55
C MET A 1 1.92 3.45 -2.54
N ASP A 2 0.71 3.17 -2.07
CA ASP A 2 -0.41 2.85 -2.96
C ASP A 2 -0.91 4.10 -3.71
N ASN A 3 -1.89 3.91 -4.60
CA ASN A 3 -2.43 4.96 -5.45
C ASN A 3 -3.65 5.68 -4.87
N TYR A 4 -3.93 5.56 -3.57
CA TYR A 4 -5.12 6.11 -2.93
C TYR A 4 -5.22 7.63 -3.12
N GLY A 5 -6.46 8.12 -3.24
CA GLY A 5 -6.75 9.51 -3.62
C GLY A 5 -6.13 10.54 -2.68
N THR A 6 -6.06 10.24 -1.39
CA THR A 6 -5.47 11.11 -0.37
C THR A 6 -3.99 11.41 -0.63
N HIS A 7 -3.25 10.47 -1.23
CA HIS A 7 -1.83 10.69 -1.57
C HIS A 7 -1.64 11.65 -2.75
N LYS A 8 -2.69 11.87 -3.54
CA LYS A 8 -2.68 12.75 -4.72
C LYS A 8 -3.46 14.05 -4.50
N HIS A 9 -4.06 14.22 -3.32
CA HIS A 9 -4.80 15.42 -2.95
C HIS A 9 -3.92 16.66 -2.95
N GLU A 10 -4.49 17.82 -3.30
CA GLU A 10 -3.72 19.06 -3.50
C GLU A 10 -2.99 19.49 -2.22
N ASN A 11 -3.63 19.35 -1.06
CA ASN A 11 -3.00 19.63 0.24
C ASN A 11 -1.75 18.76 0.47
N THR A 12 -1.83 17.46 0.15
CA THR A 12 -0.70 16.53 0.28
C THR A 12 0.42 16.91 -0.69
N ARG A 13 0.09 17.23 -1.95
CA ARG A 13 1.06 17.66 -2.95
C ARG A 13 1.76 18.95 -2.56
N ASN A 14 1.03 19.94 -2.04
CA ASN A 14 1.59 21.21 -1.58
C ASN A 14 2.43 21.07 -0.32
N TRP A 15 2.09 20.11 0.55
CA TRP A 15 2.94 19.74 1.65
C TRP A 15 4.24 19.10 1.15
N LEU A 16 4.20 18.12 0.24
CA LEU A 16 5.39 17.46 -0.30
C LEU A 16 6.34 18.43 -1.04
N LYS A 17 5.80 19.40 -1.78
CA LYS A 17 6.61 20.46 -2.42
C LYS A 17 7.46 21.25 -1.42
N ARG A 18 6.94 21.46 -0.20
CA ARG A 18 7.65 22.15 0.88
C ARG A 18 8.64 21.24 1.64
N HIS A 19 8.57 19.93 1.44
CA HIS A 19 9.37 18.94 2.16
C HIS A 19 10.12 18.02 1.17
N PRO A 20 11.16 18.53 0.49
CA PRO A 20 11.86 17.80 -0.58
C PRO A 20 12.59 16.54 -0.12
N ARG A 21 12.76 16.35 1.20
CA ARG A 21 13.30 15.11 1.79
C ARG A 21 12.46 13.87 1.47
N PHE A 22 11.17 14.05 1.14
CA PHE A 22 10.27 12.94 0.86
C PHE A 22 10.05 12.77 -0.64
N VAL A 23 10.64 11.72 -1.21
CA VAL A 23 10.41 11.29 -2.60
C VAL A 23 9.47 10.09 -2.59
N LEU A 24 8.27 10.26 -3.17
CA LEU A 24 7.26 9.20 -3.19
C LEU A 24 7.40 8.29 -4.41
N HIS A 25 7.55 7.00 -4.16
CA HIS A 25 7.44 5.95 -5.17
C HIS A 25 6.09 5.24 -5.05
N PHE A 26 5.29 5.31 -6.11
CA PHE A 26 3.98 4.67 -6.19
C PHE A 26 4.10 3.27 -6.77
N VAL A 27 3.45 2.28 -6.15
CA VAL A 27 3.35 0.94 -6.73
C VAL A 27 2.44 0.98 -7.97
N PRO A 28 2.61 0.06 -8.93
CA PRO A 28 1.70 -0.04 -10.07
C PRO A 28 0.24 -0.25 -9.64
N THR A 29 -0.71 0.16 -10.48
CA THR A 29 -2.14 -0.08 -10.25
C THR A 29 -2.39 -1.58 -10.07
N SER A 30 -3.32 -1.92 -9.18
CA SER A 30 -3.67 -3.32 -8.84
C SER A 30 -2.50 -4.15 -8.30
N SER A 31 -1.50 -3.49 -7.68
CA SER A 31 -0.32 -4.15 -7.10
C SER A 31 -0.21 -3.95 -5.58
N SER A 32 -1.33 -4.08 -4.85
CA SER A 32 -1.34 -3.99 -3.37
C SER A 32 -0.39 -4.99 -2.70
N TRP A 33 -0.17 -6.15 -3.31
CA TRP A 33 0.80 -7.17 -2.86
C TRP A 33 2.26 -6.69 -2.75
N LEU A 34 2.61 -5.57 -3.39
CA LEU A 34 3.91 -4.91 -3.25
C LEU A 34 3.99 -3.96 -2.05
N ASN A 35 2.87 -3.61 -1.45
CA ASN A 35 2.82 -2.64 -0.37
C ASN A 35 3.21 -3.31 0.96
N LEU A 36 4.49 -3.22 1.35
CA LEU A 36 4.99 -3.87 2.57
C LEU A 36 4.28 -3.43 3.86
N VAL A 37 3.71 -2.22 3.90
CA VAL A 37 2.93 -1.76 5.06
C VAL A 37 1.68 -2.63 5.28
N GLU A 38 1.10 -3.19 4.21
CA GLU A 38 -0.04 -4.11 4.33
C GLU A 38 0.36 -5.41 5.02
N ARG A 39 1.60 -5.88 4.85
CA ARG A 39 2.13 -7.01 5.63
C ARG A 39 2.27 -6.67 7.11
N TRP A 40 2.70 -5.45 7.41
CA TRP A 40 2.76 -4.97 8.79
C TRP A 40 1.36 -4.95 9.43
N PHE A 41 0.35 -4.46 8.71
CA PHE A 41 -1.05 -4.50 9.18
C PHE A 41 -1.55 -5.93 9.36
N GLY A 42 -1.16 -6.87 8.50
CA GLY A 42 -1.46 -8.29 8.68
C GLY A 42 -0.91 -8.85 10.01
N HIS A 43 0.32 -8.48 10.39
CA HIS A 43 0.88 -8.88 11.68
C HIS A 43 0.16 -8.24 12.87
N LEU A 44 -0.21 -6.96 12.76
CA LEU A 44 -0.99 -6.28 13.79
C LEU A 44 -2.34 -6.99 13.97
N ASP A 45 -3.03 -7.27 12.87
CA ASP A 45 -4.32 -7.95 12.90
C ASP A 45 -4.21 -9.33 13.53
N GLU A 46 -3.25 -10.15 13.08
CA GLU A 46 -3.01 -11.50 13.60
C GLU A 46 -2.72 -11.56 15.09
N LYS A 47 -1.92 -10.62 15.59
CA LYS A 47 -1.36 -10.68 16.94
C LYS A 47 -2.14 -9.88 17.96
N ALA A 48 -2.82 -8.81 17.54
CA ALA A 48 -3.44 -7.86 18.46
C ALA A 48 -4.95 -7.73 18.27
N ILE A 49 -5.47 -7.86 17.04
CA ILE A 49 -6.87 -7.48 16.74
C ILE A 49 -7.78 -8.70 16.55
N ARG A 50 -7.43 -9.63 15.66
CA ARG A 50 -8.33 -10.70 15.19
C ARG A 50 -8.86 -11.62 16.29
N ARG A 51 -8.09 -11.82 17.35
CA ARG A 51 -8.45 -12.66 18.50
C ARG A 51 -8.84 -11.85 19.74
N GLY A 52 -8.80 -10.53 19.66
CA GLY A 52 -9.17 -9.64 20.75
C GLY A 52 -10.69 -9.50 20.86
N VAL A 53 -11.18 -9.38 22.09
CA VAL A 53 -12.55 -8.98 22.38
C VAL A 53 -12.48 -7.61 23.05
N PHE A 54 -12.99 -6.59 22.38
CA PHE A 54 -12.90 -5.20 22.81
C PHE A 54 -14.27 -4.67 23.21
N ARG A 55 -14.35 -3.95 24.31
CA ARG A 55 -15.60 -3.34 24.81
C ARG A 55 -15.65 -1.84 24.54
N SER A 56 -14.53 -1.24 24.18
CA SER A 56 -14.39 0.19 23.87
C SER A 56 -13.34 0.44 22.78
N VAL A 57 -13.32 1.66 22.25
CA VAL A 57 -12.25 2.12 21.34
C VAL A 57 -10.92 2.24 22.09
N GLU A 58 -10.97 2.57 23.37
CA GLU A 58 -9.82 2.69 24.27
C GLU A 58 -9.13 1.33 24.43
N ASP A 59 -9.89 0.23 24.54
CA ASP A 59 -9.33 -1.13 24.60
C ASP A 59 -8.57 -1.48 23.31
N VAL A 60 -9.10 -1.07 22.15
CA VAL A 60 -8.45 -1.30 20.84
C VAL A 60 -7.15 -0.51 20.77
N LYS A 61 -7.16 0.77 21.19
CA LYS A 61 -5.96 1.62 21.22
C LYS A 61 -4.89 1.00 22.13
N ALA A 62 -5.28 0.57 23.33
CA ALA A 62 -4.36 -0.07 24.28
C ALA A 62 -3.72 -1.34 23.70
N SER A 63 -4.49 -2.19 23.01
CA SER A 63 -3.96 -3.38 22.33
C SER A 63 -2.97 -3.04 21.21
N ILE A 64 -3.26 -2.00 20.43
CA ILE A 64 -2.34 -1.51 19.38
C ILE A 64 -1.04 -0.98 20.02
N ASP A 65 -1.14 -0.19 21.09
CA ASP A 65 0.03 0.38 21.78
C ASP A 65 0.92 -0.70 22.43
N GLU A 66 0.32 -1.73 23.02
CA GLU A 66 1.04 -2.88 23.54
C GLU A 66 1.77 -3.64 22.42
N PHE A 67 1.07 -3.90 21.30
CA PHE A 67 1.68 -4.51 20.13
C PHE A 67 2.86 -3.68 19.61
N LEU A 68 2.70 -2.36 19.49
CA LEU A 68 3.75 -1.45 19.05
C LEU A 68 4.96 -1.49 19.98
N THR A 69 4.72 -1.44 21.30
CA THR A 69 5.78 -1.49 22.32
C THR A 69 6.57 -2.79 22.23
N ALA A 70 5.87 -3.93 22.19
CA ALA A 70 6.51 -5.24 22.07
C ALA A 70 7.28 -5.38 20.74
N ARG A 71 6.70 -4.91 19.63
CA ARG A 71 7.28 -5.01 18.30
C ARG A 71 8.52 -4.14 18.12
N ASN A 72 8.54 -2.95 18.72
CA ASN A 72 9.63 -1.99 18.63
C ASN A 72 10.81 -2.34 19.54
N LYS A 73 10.63 -3.22 20.53
CA LYS A 73 11.72 -3.73 21.37
C LYS A 73 12.72 -4.59 20.57
N ASP A 74 12.24 -5.34 19.59
CA ASP A 74 13.07 -6.10 18.62
C ASP A 74 12.47 -5.96 17.21
N PRO A 75 12.76 -4.84 16.53
CA PRO A 75 12.19 -4.57 15.21
C PRO A 75 12.84 -5.50 14.18
N LYS A 76 11.99 -6.19 13.42
CA LYS A 76 12.40 -7.09 12.33
C LYS A 76 12.02 -6.42 11.02
N PRO A 77 12.98 -5.91 10.23
CA PRO A 77 12.65 -5.20 9.02
C PRO A 77 11.98 -6.14 8.02
N PHE A 78 11.01 -5.61 7.28
CA PHE A 78 10.49 -6.31 6.10
C PHE A 78 11.47 -6.12 4.96
N VAL A 79 12.04 -7.21 4.47
CA VAL A 79 12.95 -7.18 3.34
C VAL A 79 12.15 -7.26 2.05
N TRP A 80 12.44 -6.32 1.14
CA TRP A 80 11.90 -6.35 -0.20
C TRP A 80 12.58 -7.45 -1.02
N THR A 81 11.81 -8.43 -1.50
CA THR A 81 12.33 -9.56 -2.29
C THR A 81 11.89 -9.56 -3.74
N ALA A 82 10.98 -8.66 -4.14
CA ALA A 82 10.43 -8.64 -5.49
C ALA A 82 11.38 -7.97 -6.48
N THR A 83 11.99 -8.74 -7.37
CA THR A 83 12.85 -8.16 -8.42
C THR A 83 12.01 -7.45 -9.48
N VAL A 84 12.62 -6.54 -10.26
CA VAL A 84 11.95 -5.82 -11.35
C VAL A 84 11.37 -6.80 -12.38
N GLU A 85 12.09 -7.87 -12.67
CA GLU A 85 11.69 -8.93 -13.59
C GLU A 85 10.43 -9.63 -13.07
N SER A 86 10.42 -10.02 -11.80
CA SER A 86 9.27 -10.68 -11.17
C SER A 86 8.02 -9.80 -11.17
N ILE A 87 8.20 -8.49 -10.97
CA ILE A 87 7.12 -7.51 -10.97
C ILE A 87 6.57 -7.37 -12.39
N THR A 88 7.45 -7.14 -13.36
CA THR A 88 7.09 -6.96 -14.77
C THR A 88 6.36 -8.18 -15.32
N GLU A 89 6.83 -9.38 -14.99
CA GLU A 89 6.20 -10.62 -15.41
C GLU A 89 4.79 -10.77 -14.82
N LYS A 90 4.63 -10.51 -13.52
CA LYS A 90 3.33 -10.59 -12.85
C LYS A 90 2.35 -9.54 -13.39
N LEU A 91 2.80 -8.31 -13.62
CA LEU A 91 1.99 -7.28 -14.29
C LEU A 91 1.54 -7.73 -15.67
N SER A 92 2.41 -8.36 -16.45
CA SER A 92 2.09 -8.87 -17.78
C SER A 92 1.05 -10.00 -17.73
N ARG A 93 1.12 -10.88 -16.72
CA ARG A 93 0.07 -11.90 -16.47
C ARG A 93 -1.27 -11.23 -16.11
N CYS A 94 -1.28 -10.30 -15.16
CA CYS A 94 -2.49 -9.57 -14.77
C CYS A 94 -3.12 -8.81 -15.94
N ARG A 95 -2.30 -8.15 -16.76
CA ARG A 95 -2.75 -7.42 -17.96
C ARG A 95 -3.47 -8.36 -18.94
N ARG A 96 -2.90 -9.53 -19.23
CA ARG A 96 -3.53 -10.55 -20.08
C ARG A 96 -4.87 -11.02 -19.52
N THR A 97 -4.98 -11.22 -18.21
CA THR A 97 -6.25 -11.61 -17.57
C THR A 97 -7.29 -10.50 -17.69
N LEU A 98 -6.91 -9.25 -17.44
CA LEU A 98 -7.81 -8.10 -17.56
C LEU A 98 -8.33 -7.92 -18.99
N GLU A 99 -7.48 -8.10 -20.00
CA GLU A 99 -7.89 -8.06 -21.42
C GLU A 99 -8.90 -9.17 -21.78
N LYS A 100 -8.79 -10.36 -21.16
CA LYS A 100 -9.78 -11.43 -21.35
C LYS A 100 -11.14 -11.08 -20.75
N ILE A 101 -11.17 -10.36 -19.63
CA ILE A 101 -12.40 -9.96 -18.92
C ILE A 101 -13.05 -8.77 -19.64
N GLN A 102 -12.25 -7.75 -19.97
CA GLN A 102 -12.69 -6.54 -20.65
C GLN A 102 -11.63 -6.13 -21.70
N PRO A 103 -11.83 -6.49 -22.98
CA PRO A 103 -10.92 -6.11 -24.04
C PRO A 103 -10.72 -4.59 -24.14
N GLY A 104 -9.47 -4.17 -24.31
CA GLY A 104 -9.05 -2.77 -24.41
C GLY A 104 -8.88 -2.04 -23.07
N CYS A 105 -9.23 -2.64 -21.93
CA CYS A 105 -9.18 -1.96 -20.63
C CYS A 105 -7.75 -1.64 -20.16
N THR A 106 -6.74 -2.34 -20.68
CA THR A 106 -5.34 -2.11 -20.33
C THR A 106 -4.62 -1.21 -21.33
N SER A 107 -5.32 -0.74 -22.37
CA SER A 107 -4.77 0.24 -23.31
C SER A 107 -4.42 1.55 -22.57
N PRO A 108 -3.30 2.20 -22.90
CA PRO A 108 -2.98 3.50 -22.33
C PRO A 108 -4.14 4.48 -22.58
N ARG A 109 -4.67 5.09 -21.52
CA ARG A 109 -5.67 6.14 -21.69
C ARG A 109 -5.02 7.31 -22.42
N SER A 110 -5.46 7.56 -23.65
CA SER A 110 -5.16 8.80 -24.35
C SER A 110 -5.59 9.97 -23.47
N ARG A 111 -4.63 10.80 -23.04
CA ARG A 111 -4.96 12.09 -22.43
C ARG A 111 -5.63 12.91 -23.52
N LYS A 112 -6.94 13.17 -23.40
CA LYS A 112 -7.59 14.22 -24.18
C LYS A 112 -6.80 15.51 -23.94
N ARG A 113 -6.16 16.05 -24.98
CA ARG A 113 -5.62 17.42 -24.93
C ARG A 113 -6.81 18.33 -24.57
N LYS A 114 -6.72 19.05 -23.45
CA LYS A 114 -7.65 20.16 -23.20
C LYS A 114 -7.45 21.15 -24.36
N LYS A 115 -8.52 21.42 -25.11
CA LYS A 115 -8.59 22.58 -26.01
C LYS A 115 -8.56 23.86 -25.19
#